data_AF-A0A7C4Q9L6-F1
#
_entry.id   AF-A0A7C4Q9L6-F1
#
_cell.length_a   1.000
_cell.length_b   1.000
_cell.length_c   1.000
_cell.angle_alpha   90.00
_cell.angle_beta   90.00
_cell.angle_gamma   90.00
#
_symmetry.space_group_name_H-M   'P 1'
#
loop_
_entity.id
_entity.type
_entity.pdbx_description
1 polymer ?
#
loop_
_entity_poly.entity_id
_entity_poly.type
_entity_poly.pdbx_seq_one_letter_code
_entity_poly.pdbx_strand_id
1 'polypeptide(L)'
;MSPQYVYILITFILFSFSCRATPYVLNNDVILVDKKNNIKVLVNISIPTDKETINCDYWGTGVINKECIIQNKISNIIIEIGNKEVFMAASAYLDLVNIKIIKLKDVKENSFIIYIRGGDAAASYTAYILIENFRLKWRRVESGEFSTEWWEETIYSWVPDDGR
;
A
#
# COMPACT_ATOMS: atom_id res chain seq x y z
N MET A 1 24.34 -55.23 -38.33
CA MET A 1 23.37 -54.78 -37.31
C MET A 1 23.88 -53.47 -36.74
N SER A 2 23.27 -52.35 -37.10
CA SER A 2 23.64 -51.01 -36.63
C SER A 2 22.94 -50.71 -35.29
N PRO A 3 23.62 -50.03 -34.34
CA PRO A 3 22.98 -49.65 -33.09
C PRO A 3 22.14 -48.37 -33.29
N GLN A 4 20.89 -48.40 -32.86
CA GLN A 4 20.01 -47.23 -32.79
C GLN A 4 20.27 -46.50 -31.47
N TYR A 5 20.73 -45.25 -31.55
CA TYR A 5 20.87 -44.35 -30.41
C TYR A 5 19.50 -43.78 -30.02
N VAL A 6 19.07 -44.02 -28.79
CA VAL A 6 17.87 -43.42 -28.20
C VAL A 6 18.28 -42.10 -27.56
N TYR A 7 17.81 -40.98 -28.11
CA TYR A 7 17.97 -39.66 -27.52
C TYR A 7 16.86 -39.44 -26.49
N ILE A 8 17.23 -39.33 -25.21
CA ILE A 8 16.31 -38.94 -24.13
C ILE A 8 16.28 -37.41 -24.07
N LEU A 9 15.19 -36.82 -24.54
CA LEU A 9 14.94 -35.39 -24.48
C LEU A 9 14.44 -35.02 -23.07
N ILE A 10 15.32 -34.48 -22.22
CA ILE A 10 14.94 -33.96 -20.90
C ILE A 10 14.39 -32.55 -21.06
N THR A 11 13.07 -32.40 -20.99
CA THR A 11 12.41 -31.10 -21.04
C THR A 11 12.44 -30.44 -19.65
N PHE A 12 13.27 -29.41 -19.47
CA PHE A 12 13.27 -28.56 -18.28
C PHE A 12 11.98 -27.71 -18.26
N ILE A 13 11.02 -28.10 -17.43
CA ILE A 13 9.84 -27.27 -17.15
C ILE A 13 10.27 -26.18 -16.15
N LEU A 14 10.53 -24.99 -16.66
CA LEU A 14 10.72 -23.77 -15.87
C LEU A 14 9.36 -23.35 -15.29
N PHE A 15 9.05 -23.82 -14.07
CA PHE A 15 7.92 -23.31 -13.29
C PHE A 15 8.23 -21.87 -12.86
N SER A 16 7.68 -20.89 -13.59
CA SER A 16 7.67 -19.50 -13.16
C SER A 16 6.60 -19.36 -12.07
N PHE A 17 7.01 -19.33 -10.80
CA PHE A 17 6.14 -18.95 -9.69
C PHE A 17 5.72 -17.49 -9.87
N SER A 18 4.60 -17.29 -10.57
CA SER A 18 3.90 -16.02 -10.57
C SER A 18 3.25 -15.86 -9.20
N CYS A 19 3.96 -15.21 -8.27
CA CYS A 19 3.40 -14.82 -6.98
C CYS A 19 2.34 -13.72 -7.24
N ARG A 20 1.13 -14.12 -7.64
CA ARG A 20 -0.03 -13.24 -7.66
C ARG A 20 -0.56 -13.20 -6.23
N ALA A 21 -0.22 -12.15 -5.50
CA ALA A 21 -0.95 -11.80 -4.28
C ALA A 21 -2.41 -11.53 -4.67
N THR A 22 -3.30 -12.48 -4.36
CA THR A 22 -4.74 -12.30 -4.49
C THR A 22 -5.23 -11.57 -3.25
N PRO A 23 -5.73 -10.33 -3.34
CA PRO A 23 -6.36 -9.69 -2.19
C PRO A 23 -7.62 -10.48 -1.84
N TYR A 24 -7.63 -11.10 -0.67
CA TYR A 24 -8.84 -11.69 -0.08
C TYR A 24 -9.44 -10.62 0.84
N VAL A 25 -10.64 -10.12 0.52
CA VAL A 25 -11.36 -9.16 1.36
C VAL A 25 -12.31 -9.97 2.25
N LEU A 26 -11.92 -10.14 3.51
CA LEU A 26 -12.73 -10.79 4.54
C LEU A 26 -12.89 -9.77 5.66
N ASN A 27 -14.10 -9.21 5.82
CA ASN A 27 -14.33 -7.90 6.42
C ASN A 27 -13.69 -6.78 5.58
N ASN A 28 -14.04 -5.50 5.78
CA ASN A 28 -13.49 -4.40 4.94
C ASN A 28 -11.95 -4.30 4.99
N ASP A 29 -11.32 -5.06 5.87
CA ASP A 29 -9.89 -5.16 6.01
C ASP A 29 -9.24 -5.79 4.77
N VAL A 30 -8.06 -5.27 4.42
CA VAL A 30 -7.26 -5.75 3.29
C VAL A 30 -6.00 -6.39 3.84
N ILE A 31 -5.80 -7.67 3.52
CA ILE A 31 -4.58 -8.39 3.84
C ILE A 31 -3.74 -8.53 2.57
N LEU A 32 -2.53 -7.97 2.59
CA LEU A 32 -1.54 -8.10 1.54
C LEU A 32 -0.41 -9.00 2.04
N VAL A 33 -0.08 -10.02 1.27
CA VAL A 33 0.99 -10.97 1.63
C VAL A 33 1.96 -11.08 0.47
N ASP A 34 3.23 -10.83 0.77
CA ASP A 34 4.34 -11.21 -0.07
C ASP A 34 5.15 -12.30 0.62
N LYS A 35 4.92 -13.53 0.17
CA LYS A 35 5.57 -14.73 0.71
C LYS A 35 7.07 -14.77 0.40
N LYS A 36 7.53 -14.14 -0.67
CA LYS A 36 8.93 -14.18 -1.08
C LYS A 36 9.80 -13.41 -0.08
N ASN A 37 9.32 -12.25 0.34
CA ASN A 37 10.03 -11.36 1.25
C ASN A 37 9.52 -11.48 2.71
N ASN A 38 8.62 -12.42 2.97
CA ASN A 38 7.97 -12.64 4.27
C ASN A 38 7.31 -11.37 4.83
N ILE A 39 6.60 -10.64 3.98
CA ILE A 39 5.89 -9.42 4.32
C ILE A 39 4.40 -9.73 4.42
N LYS A 40 3.77 -9.22 5.49
CA LYS A 40 2.32 -9.22 5.67
C LYS A 40 1.89 -7.82 6.10
N VAL A 41 0.96 -7.24 5.35
CA VAL A 41 0.34 -5.95 5.66
C VAL A 41 -1.15 -6.19 5.89
N LEU A 42 -1.61 -5.85 7.08
CA LEU A 42 -3.03 -5.81 7.42
C LEU A 42 -3.46 -4.34 7.47
N VAL A 43 -4.37 -3.97 6.57
CA VAL A 43 -5.01 -2.65 6.57
C VAL A 43 -6.42 -2.82 7.13
N ASN A 44 -6.71 -2.17 8.25
CA ASN A 44 -8.07 -2.13 8.79
C ASN A 44 -8.83 -0.95 8.18
N ILE A 45 -10.03 -1.23 7.67
CA ILE A 45 -10.89 -0.21 7.04
C ILE A 45 -12.19 -0.09 7.83
N SER A 46 -12.46 1.14 8.27
CA SER A 46 -13.69 1.50 8.98
C SER A 46 -14.68 2.16 8.03
N ILE A 47 -15.98 1.86 8.23
CA ILE A 47 -17.10 2.55 7.58
C ILE A 47 -17.80 3.38 8.66
N PRO A 48 -17.90 4.70 8.50
CA PRO A 48 -18.64 5.54 9.45
C PRO A 48 -20.11 5.10 9.54
N THR A 49 -20.66 5.04 10.76
CA THR A 49 -22.07 4.69 10.99
C THR A 49 -23.03 5.83 10.67
N ASP A 50 -22.56 7.07 10.85
CA ASP A 50 -23.27 8.29 10.50
C ASP A 50 -22.62 8.94 9.28
N LYS A 51 -23.34 9.90 8.66
CA LYS A 51 -22.79 10.70 7.57
C LYS A 51 -21.64 11.57 8.08
N GLU A 52 -20.43 11.00 8.09
CA GLU A 52 -19.20 11.71 8.39
C GLU A 52 -18.79 12.48 7.13
N THR A 53 -18.68 13.79 7.26
CA THR A 53 -18.20 14.67 6.19
C THR A 53 -16.84 15.22 6.58
N ILE A 54 -15.95 15.30 5.59
CA ILE A 54 -14.75 16.12 5.68
C ILE A 54 -14.88 17.25 4.69
N ASN A 55 -14.20 18.36 4.98
CA ASN A 55 -13.91 19.31 3.92
C ASN A 55 -13.10 18.58 2.85
N CYS A 56 -13.49 18.72 1.60
CA CYS A 56 -12.71 18.28 0.47
C CYS A 56 -11.41 19.11 0.29
N ASP A 57 -10.96 19.83 1.33
CA ASP A 57 -9.72 20.60 1.37
C ASP A 57 -8.50 19.67 1.62
N TYR A 58 -8.51 18.45 1.08
CA TYR A 58 -7.29 17.63 1.07
C TYR A 58 -6.26 18.26 0.13
N TRP A 59 -4.99 17.88 0.32
CA TRP A 59 -3.89 18.48 -0.43
C TRP A 59 -4.15 18.42 -1.94
N GLY A 60 -4.20 19.61 -2.53
CA GLY A 60 -4.37 19.75 -3.96
C GLY A 60 -5.80 19.51 -4.47
N THR A 61 -6.83 20.07 -3.82
CA THR A 61 -8.11 20.33 -4.51
C THR A 61 -8.28 21.81 -4.81
N GLY A 62 -8.90 22.11 -5.95
CA GLY A 62 -9.39 23.45 -6.25
C GLY A 62 -10.72 23.77 -5.54
N VAL A 63 -11.20 22.87 -4.69
CA VAL A 63 -12.59 22.84 -4.22
C VAL A 63 -12.65 23.24 -2.75
N ILE A 64 -12.69 24.54 -2.52
CA ILE A 64 -12.79 25.13 -1.18
C ILE A 64 -14.22 25.00 -0.66
N ASN A 65 -14.40 24.60 0.61
CA ASN A 65 -15.69 24.53 1.31
C ASN A 65 -16.71 23.53 0.74
N LYS A 66 -16.28 22.49 0.02
CA LYS A 66 -17.18 21.39 -0.34
C LYS A 66 -17.11 20.29 0.71
N GLU A 67 -18.27 19.80 1.12
CA GLU A 67 -18.36 18.62 1.97
C GLU A 67 -18.24 17.35 1.14
N CYS A 68 -17.27 16.50 1.48
CA CYS A 68 -17.09 15.16 0.94
C CYS A 68 -17.61 14.15 1.95
N ILE A 69 -18.44 13.21 1.51
CA ILE A 69 -18.94 12.12 2.35
C ILE A 69 -17.86 11.05 2.45
N ILE A 70 -17.50 10.67 3.68
CA ILE A 70 -16.61 9.53 3.92
C ILE A 70 -17.42 8.24 3.82
N GLN A 71 -17.13 7.44 2.81
CA GLN A 71 -17.67 6.09 2.62
C GLN A 71 -16.87 5.05 3.41
N ASN A 72 -15.55 5.24 3.50
CA ASN A 72 -14.67 4.41 4.30
C ASN A 72 -13.36 5.17 4.60
N LYS A 73 -12.62 4.74 5.61
CA LYS A 73 -11.29 5.28 5.96
C LYS A 73 -10.40 4.23 6.59
N ILE A 74 -9.09 4.39 6.44
CA ILE A 74 -8.11 3.49 7.06
C ILE A 74 -8.06 3.82 8.55
N SER A 75 -8.39 2.85 9.40
CA SER A 75 -8.30 3.00 10.86
C SER A 75 -6.95 2.58 11.41
N ASN A 76 -6.29 1.60 10.76
CA ASN A 76 -4.99 1.10 11.19
C ASN A 76 -4.25 0.42 10.02
N ILE A 77 -2.92 0.44 10.07
CA ILE A 77 -2.05 -0.37 9.20
C ILE A 77 -1.04 -1.09 10.08
N ILE A 78 -1.09 -2.42 10.07
CA ILE A 78 -0.13 -3.29 10.74
C ILE A 78 0.76 -3.92 9.68
N ILE A 79 2.07 -3.84 9.89
CA ILE A 79 3.08 -4.36 8.96
C ILE A 79 3.96 -5.34 9.72
N GLU A 80 3.99 -6.58 9.27
CA GLU A 80 4.86 -7.64 9.77
C GLU A 80 5.86 -8.01 8.67
N ILE A 81 7.16 -7.99 8.99
CA ILE A 81 8.23 -8.49 8.11
C ILE A 81 8.99 -9.56 8.88
N GLY A 82 8.89 -10.80 8.46
CA GLY A 82 9.32 -11.92 9.30
C GLY A 82 8.41 -12.06 10.52
N ASN A 83 9.02 -11.93 11.70
CA ASN A 83 8.32 -11.90 12.98
C ASN A 83 8.48 -10.54 13.68
N LYS A 84 8.81 -9.49 12.92
CA LYS A 84 8.99 -8.13 13.45
C LYS A 84 7.90 -7.23 12.93
N GLU A 85 7.26 -6.51 13.85
CA GLU A 85 6.33 -5.45 13.52
C GLU A 85 7.10 -4.19 13.13
N VAL A 86 6.67 -3.54 12.05
CA VAL A 86 7.17 -2.22 11.63
C VAL A 86 6.19 -1.18 12.13
N PHE A 87 6.69 -0.23 12.92
CA PHE A 87 5.87 0.88 13.39
C PHE A 87 5.34 1.71 12.23
N MET A 88 4.04 2.03 12.28
CA MET A 88 3.39 2.94 11.37
C MET A 88 2.87 4.19 12.05
N ALA A 89 3.42 5.35 11.67
CA ALA A 89 2.91 6.63 12.13
C ALA A 89 1.49 6.85 11.57
N ALA A 90 0.56 7.28 12.43
CA ALA A 90 -0.84 7.45 12.05
C ALA A 90 -1.02 8.54 10.97
N SER A 91 -0.15 9.55 10.96
CA SER A 91 -0.07 10.57 9.89
C SER A 91 0.24 9.99 8.51
N ALA A 92 0.70 8.74 8.41
CA ALA A 92 0.94 8.10 7.13
C ALA A 92 -0.36 7.70 6.42
N TYR A 93 -1.47 7.52 7.14
CA TYR A 93 -2.68 6.93 6.57
C TYR A 93 -4.03 7.45 7.10
N LEU A 94 -4.11 8.14 8.24
CA LEU A 94 -5.40 8.46 8.89
C LEU A 94 -6.29 9.43 8.10
N ASP A 95 -5.68 10.30 7.32
CA ASP A 95 -6.34 11.25 6.41
C ASP A 95 -6.74 10.60 5.07
N LEU A 96 -6.34 9.36 4.80
CA LEU A 96 -6.70 8.63 3.58
C LEU A 96 -8.11 8.04 3.72
N VAL A 97 -9.05 8.62 2.97
CA VAL A 97 -10.47 8.23 2.96
C VAL A 97 -10.94 7.79 1.58
N ASN A 98 -12.14 7.20 1.50
CA ASN A 98 -12.78 6.78 0.25
C ASN A 98 -11.87 5.86 -0.58
N ILE A 99 -11.27 4.89 0.09
CA ILE A 99 -10.33 3.91 -0.43
C ILE A 99 -11.02 3.04 -1.49
N LYS A 100 -10.38 2.95 -2.66
CA LYS A 100 -10.81 2.12 -3.79
C LYS A 100 -9.85 0.96 -4.03
N ILE A 101 -8.54 1.19 -3.86
CA ILE A 101 -7.49 0.21 -4.16
C ILE A 101 -6.39 0.29 -3.11
N ILE A 102 -5.93 -0.86 -2.64
CA ILE A 102 -4.69 -1.01 -1.87
C ILE A 102 -3.86 -2.13 -2.50
N LYS A 103 -2.56 -1.88 -2.71
CA LYS A 103 -1.62 -2.85 -3.31
C LYS A 103 -0.26 -2.75 -2.64
N LEU A 104 0.47 -3.87 -2.64
CA LEU A 104 1.89 -3.91 -2.33
C LEU A 104 2.67 -3.82 -3.64
N LYS A 105 3.71 -2.98 -3.68
CA LYS A 105 4.64 -2.89 -4.81
C LYS A 105 6.07 -3.04 -4.30
N ASP A 106 6.78 -4.03 -4.79
CA ASP A 106 8.20 -4.17 -4.52
C ASP A 106 8.98 -3.05 -5.23
N VAL A 107 9.99 -2.50 -4.55
CA VAL A 107 10.87 -1.48 -5.14
C VAL A 107 12.28 -2.04 -5.32
N LYS A 108 12.85 -2.57 -4.24
CA LYS A 108 14.22 -3.10 -4.15
C LYS A 108 14.29 -4.13 -3.03
N GLU A 109 15.44 -4.79 -2.86
CA GLU A 109 15.70 -5.60 -1.67
C GLU A 109 15.44 -4.79 -0.38
N ASN A 110 14.72 -5.39 0.57
CA ASN A 110 14.33 -4.78 1.85
C ASN A 110 13.50 -3.48 1.74
N SER A 111 12.82 -3.25 0.60
CA SER A 111 11.94 -2.10 0.45
C SER A 111 10.69 -2.41 -0.37
N PHE A 112 9.57 -1.84 0.07
CA PHE A 112 8.28 -1.96 -0.62
C PHE A 112 7.43 -0.72 -0.40
N ILE A 113 6.49 -0.51 -1.31
CA ILE A 113 5.50 0.56 -1.24
C ILE A 113 4.13 -0.03 -0.98
N ILE A 114 3.43 0.52 0.00
CA ILE A 114 1.97 0.39 0.11
C ILE A 114 1.37 1.47 -0.79
N TYR A 115 0.77 1.03 -1.88
CA TYR A 115 0.09 1.88 -2.85
C TYR A 115 -1.39 1.93 -2.51
N ILE A 116 -1.93 3.13 -2.34
CA ILE A 116 -3.34 3.37 -2.00
C ILE A 116 -3.92 4.34 -3.02
N ARG A 117 -5.09 4.02 -3.57
CA ARG A 117 -5.87 4.94 -4.42
C ARG A 117 -7.24 5.14 -3.79
N GLY A 118 -7.64 6.40 -3.65
CA GLY A 118 -8.92 6.76 -3.07
C GLY A 118 -9.52 8.03 -3.67
N GLY A 119 -10.50 8.58 -2.95
CA GLY A 119 -11.30 9.74 -3.34
C GLY A 119 -12.68 9.34 -3.89
N ASP A 120 -13.50 10.34 -4.20
CA ASP A 120 -14.91 10.16 -4.56
C ASP A 120 -15.14 10.35 -6.08
N ALA A 121 -16.30 10.89 -6.46
CA ALA A 121 -16.63 11.23 -7.84
C ALA A 121 -16.09 12.61 -8.26
N ALA A 122 -15.81 13.49 -7.30
CA ALA A 122 -15.36 14.85 -7.55
C ALA A 122 -13.83 14.92 -7.61
N ALA A 123 -13.14 14.19 -6.73
CA ALA A 123 -11.68 14.18 -6.66
C ALA A 123 -11.13 12.77 -6.46
N SER A 124 -9.87 12.58 -6.81
CA SER A 124 -9.16 11.34 -6.51
C SER A 124 -7.75 11.64 -6.03
N TYR A 125 -7.15 10.68 -5.34
CA TYR A 125 -5.75 10.76 -4.95
C TYR A 125 -5.06 9.41 -5.10
N THR A 126 -3.74 9.46 -5.15
CA THR A 126 -2.86 8.29 -5.07
C THR A 126 -1.81 8.52 -3.99
N ALA A 127 -1.78 7.65 -2.99
CA ALA A 127 -0.78 7.66 -1.94
C ALA A 127 0.22 6.50 -2.09
N TYR A 128 1.48 6.80 -1.82
CA TYR A 128 2.59 5.87 -1.83
C TYR A 128 3.27 5.96 -0.46
N ILE A 129 3.30 4.87 0.27
CA ILE A 129 3.96 4.79 1.58
C ILE A 129 5.15 3.85 1.45
N LEU A 130 6.38 4.38 1.54
CA LEU A 130 7.60 3.59 1.44
C LEU A 130 8.02 3.03 2.79
N ILE A 131 8.19 1.72 2.83
CA ILE A 131 8.90 1.01 3.88
C ILE A 131 10.27 0.60 3.34
N GLU A 132 11.33 0.93 4.06
CA GLU A 132 12.70 0.53 3.73
C GLU A 132 13.42 0.14 5.01
N ASN A 133 14.14 -0.98 5.00
CA ASN A 133 14.91 -1.47 6.14
C ASN A 133 14.08 -1.52 7.42
N PHE A 134 12.87 -2.10 7.34
CA PHE A 134 11.92 -2.25 8.46
C PHE A 134 11.45 -0.91 9.08
N ARG A 135 11.45 0.18 8.31
CA ARG A 135 11.05 1.51 8.80
C ARG A 135 10.22 2.25 7.76
N LEU A 136 9.24 3.01 8.25
CA LEU A 136 8.58 4.04 7.46
C LEU A 136 9.59 5.12 7.06
N LYS A 137 9.72 5.37 5.75
CA LYS A 137 10.64 6.37 5.21
C LYS A 137 9.95 7.64 4.80
N TRP A 138 8.92 7.52 3.97
CA TRP A 138 8.16 8.65 3.47
C TRP A 138 6.76 8.23 3.05
N ARG A 139 5.90 9.23 2.98
CA ARG A 139 4.61 9.17 2.30
C ARG A 139 4.59 10.23 1.21
N ARG A 140 4.19 9.86 0.00
CA ARG A 140 3.88 10.78 -1.09
C ARG A 140 2.40 10.68 -1.45
N VAL A 141 1.72 11.81 -1.60
CA VAL A 141 0.33 11.87 -2.04
C VAL A 141 0.23 12.76 -3.28
N GLU A 142 -0.36 12.20 -4.32
CA GLU A 142 -0.64 12.86 -5.59
C GLU A 142 -2.15 13.11 -5.68
N SER A 143 -2.54 14.36 -5.94
CA SER A 143 -3.91 14.66 -6.32
C SER A 143 -4.16 14.24 -7.76
N GLY A 144 -5.31 13.65 -8.03
CA GLY A 144 -5.77 13.35 -9.38
C GLY A 144 -6.27 14.59 -10.14
N GLU A 145 -6.39 15.74 -9.47
CA GLU A 145 -6.77 17.02 -10.11
C GLU A 145 -5.56 17.76 -10.69
N PHE A 146 -4.35 17.45 -10.22
CA PHE A 146 -3.11 18.11 -10.64
C PHE A 146 -2.25 17.20 -11.54
N SER A 147 -1.29 17.78 -12.26
CA SER A 147 -0.30 16.99 -12.98
C SER A 147 0.56 16.22 -11.98
N THR A 148 1.16 15.11 -12.43
CA THR A 148 2.03 14.25 -11.60
C THR A 148 3.31 14.93 -11.12
N GLU A 149 3.54 16.18 -11.54
CA GLU A 149 4.64 17.04 -11.11
C GLU A 149 4.36 17.71 -9.76
N TRP A 150 3.12 17.63 -9.25
CA TRP A 150 2.71 18.21 -7.98
C TRP A 150 2.32 17.10 -7.00
N TRP A 151 3.03 17.03 -5.87
CA TRP A 151 2.72 16.10 -4.80
C TRP A 151 3.03 16.67 -3.42
N GLU A 152 2.35 16.13 -2.41
CA GLU A 152 2.75 16.26 -1.01
C GLU A 152 3.72 15.15 -0.66
N GLU A 153 4.81 15.46 0.04
CA GLU A 153 5.70 14.45 0.61
C GLU A 153 5.92 14.72 2.10
N THR A 154 5.73 13.68 2.91
CA THR A 154 6.09 13.65 4.33
C THR A 154 7.24 12.68 4.52
N ILE A 155 8.36 13.15 5.04
CA ILE A 155 9.54 12.33 5.33
C ILE A 155 9.56 12.00 6.83
N TYR A 156 9.75 10.73 7.14
CA TYR A 156 9.82 10.23 8.51
C TYR A 156 11.27 9.96 8.90
N SER A 157 11.64 10.42 10.08
CA SER A 157 12.92 10.14 10.71
C SER A 157 12.70 9.52 12.08
N TRP A 158 13.63 8.66 12.48
CA TRP A 158 13.62 7.97 13.75
C TRP A 158 14.86 8.35 14.53
N VAL A 159 14.66 8.92 15.70
CA VAL A 159 15.70 9.05 16.72
C VAL A 159 15.56 7.82 17.62
N PRO A 160 16.58 6.95 17.72
CA PRO A 160 16.57 5.90 18.72
C PRO A 160 16.40 6.53 20.10
N ASP A 161 15.45 6.03 20.88
CA ASP A 161 15.38 6.38 22.30
C ASP A 161 16.63 5.79 22.96
N ASP A 162 17.60 6.65 23.29
CA ASP A 162 18.85 6.28 23.97
C ASP A 162 18.74 6.40 25.49
N GLY A 163 17.53 6.61 26.02
CA GLY A 163 17.24 6.63 27.46
C GLY A 163 17.77 7.88 28.17
N ARG A 164 17.83 9.03 27.49
CA ARG A 164 18.23 10.33 28.05
C ARG A 164 17.06 11.15 28.57
#